data_AF-A0A562CGM7-F1
#
_entry.id   AF-A0A562CGM7-F1
#
_cell.length_a   1.000
_cell.length_b   1.000
_cell.length_c   1.000
_cell.angle_alpha   90.00
_cell.angle_beta   90.00
_cell.angle_gamma   90.00
#
_symmetry.space_group_name_H-M   'P 1'
#
loop_
_entity.id
_entity.type
_entity.pdbx_description
1 polymer ?
#
loop_
_entity_poly.entity_id
_entity_poly.type
_entity_poly.pdbx_seq_one_letter_code
_entity_poly.pdbx_strand_id
1 'polypeptide(L)'
;MSVTMNPTGTTRSVAVGAVDPAEQLRRAAQGDQQAFAAFYDATCRQVYRLALLLARDPADADDLCREAYVRAWREAADHAATGLPPIAWLLGLVREARADLDDEAA
;
A
#
# COMPACT_ATOMS: atom_id res chain seq x y z
N MET A 1 -16.59 8.75 -34.78
CA MET A 1 -15.69 7.65 -34.38
C MET A 1 -15.74 7.57 -32.86
N SER A 2 -16.55 6.68 -32.30
CA SER A 2 -16.70 6.53 -30.85
C SER A 2 -15.94 5.29 -30.41
N VAL A 3 -14.83 5.50 -29.72
CA VAL A 3 -14.11 4.44 -29.00
C VAL A 3 -14.74 4.37 -27.61
N THR A 4 -15.62 3.41 -27.40
CA THR A 4 -16.05 3.01 -26.06
C THR A 4 -14.94 2.19 -25.44
N MET A 5 -14.03 2.85 -24.71
CA MET A 5 -13.12 2.14 -23.78
C MET A 5 -13.96 1.58 -22.64
N ASN A 6 -14.16 0.27 -22.66
CA ASN A 6 -14.65 -0.48 -21.53
C ASN A 6 -13.45 -0.69 -20.58
N PRO A 7 -13.45 -0.16 -19.34
CA PRO A 7 -12.41 -0.51 -18.39
C PRO A 7 -12.63 -1.98 -18.01
N THR A 8 -11.67 -2.80 -18.42
CA THR A 8 -11.56 -4.22 -18.11
C THR A 8 -11.88 -4.44 -16.63
N GLY A 9 -12.97 -5.15 -16.36
CA GLY A 9 -13.30 -5.59 -15.01
C GLY A 9 -12.16 -6.44 -14.48
N THR A 10 -11.36 -5.87 -13.58
CA THR A 10 -10.40 -6.59 -12.77
C THR A 10 -11.16 -7.69 -12.04
N THR A 11 -10.80 -8.94 -12.33
CA THR A 11 -11.32 -10.14 -11.68
C THR A 11 -11.13 -10.03 -10.18
N ARG A 12 -12.19 -9.61 -9.48
CA ARG A 12 -12.27 -9.54 -8.03
C ARG A 12 -12.38 -10.98 -7.50
N SER A 13 -11.25 -11.55 -7.09
CA SER A 13 -11.26 -12.72 -6.20
C SER A 13 -11.85 -12.26 -4.87
N VAL A 14 -13.16 -12.45 -4.69
CA VAL A 14 -13.86 -12.13 -3.45
C VAL A 14 -13.56 -13.24 -2.45
N ALA A 15 -12.56 -13.03 -1.60
CA ALA A 15 -12.43 -13.77 -0.35
C ALA A 15 -13.58 -13.31 0.58
N VAL A 16 -14.53 -14.21 0.83
CA VAL A 16 -15.67 -14.02 1.74
C VAL A 16 -15.12 -13.80 3.15
N GLY A 17 -15.29 -12.58 3.68
CA GLY A 17 -14.77 -12.12 4.98
C GLY A 17 -13.62 -11.11 4.91
N ALA A 18 -13.12 -10.77 3.71
CA ALA A 18 -11.99 -9.84 3.57
C ALA A 18 -12.39 -8.41 3.97
N VAL A 19 -11.70 -7.89 4.98
CA VAL A 19 -11.66 -6.47 5.33
C VAL A 19 -11.28 -5.68 4.07
N ASP A 20 -12.12 -4.72 3.67
CA ASP A 20 -11.83 -3.86 2.52
C ASP A 20 -10.74 -2.85 2.88
N PRO A 21 -9.53 -2.96 2.30
CA PRO A 21 -8.43 -2.05 2.63
C PRO A 21 -8.74 -0.59 2.29
N ALA A 22 -9.55 -0.32 1.26
CA ALA A 22 -9.94 1.04 0.90
C ALA A 22 -10.81 1.67 1.98
N GLU A 23 -11.77 0.92 2.51
CA GLU A 23 -12.62 1.41 3.59
C GLU A 23 -11.83 1.63 4.88
N GLN A 24 -10.92 0.71 5.22
CA GLN A 24 -10.08 0.87 6.40
C GLN A 24 -9.16 2.08 6.29
N LEU A 25 -8.57 2.34 5.11
CA LEU A 25 -7.73 3.51 4.90
C LEU A 25 -8.53 4.81 5.02
N ARG A 26 -9.77 4.87 4.53
CA ARG A 26 -10.65 6.05 4.71
C ARG A 26 -10.96 6.35 6.18
N ARG A 27 -11.11 5.31 7.00
CA ARG A 27 -11.29 5.47 8.45
C ARG A 27 -9.98 5.87 9.13
N ALA A 28 -8.86 5.26 8.74
CA ALA A 28 -7.54 5.61 9.22
C ALA A 28 -7.17 7.08 8.93
N ALA A 29 -7.57 7.61 7.78
CA ALA A 29 -7.44 9.01 7.42
C ALA A 29 -8.13 9.98 8.39
N GLN A 30 -9.08 9.51 9.20
CA GLN A 30 -9.77 10.28 10.24
C GLN A 30 -9.12 10.10 11.63
N GLY A 31 -7.97 9.41 11.71
CA GLY A 31 -7.26 9.11 12.95
C GLY A 31 -7.63 7.79 13.61
N ASP A 32 -8.43 6.94 12.96
CA ASP A 32 -8.81 5.62 13.47
C ASP A 32 -7.63 4.64 13.38
N GLN A 33 -6.92 4.47 14.50
CA GLN A 33 -5.77 3.57 14.60
C GLN A 33 -6.16 2.08 14.40
N GLN A 34 -7.36 1.69 14.83
CA GLN A 34 -7.82 0.30 14.67
C GLN A 34 -8.11 -0.01 13.20
N ALA A 35 -8.66 0.96 12.47
CA ALA A 35 -8.82 0.82 11.04
C ALA A 35 -7.47 0.69 10.33
N PHE A 36 -6.46 1.45 10.72
CA PHE A 36 -5.13 1.30 10.12
C PHE A 36 -4.45 -0.04 10.46
N ALA A 37 -4.66 -0.56 11.67
CA ALA A 37 -4.21 -1.91 12.01
C ALA A 37 -4.88 -2.97 11.10
N ALA A 38 -6.18 -2.87 10.89
CA ALA A 38 -6.90 -3.77 9.98
C ALA A 38 -6.45 -3.61 8.51
N PHE A 39 -6.13 -2.38 8.09
CA PHE A 39 -5.52 -2.10 6.79
C PHE A 39 -4.13 -2.74 6.64
N TYR A 40 -3.30 -2.63 7.68
CA TYR A 40 -2.00 -3.27 7.74
C TYR A 40 -2.12 -4.79 7.62
N ASP A 41 -2.97 -5.43 8.44
CA ASP A 41 -3.17 -6.88 8.43
C ASP A 41 -3.63 -7.43 7.07
N ALA A 42 -4.43 -6.65 6.35
CA ALA A 42 -4.91 -7.00 5.03
C ALA A 42 -3.82 -6.90 3.94
N THR A 43 -2.83 -6.03 4.11
CA THR A 43 -1.87 -5.66 3.04
C THR A 43 -0.42 -6.12 3.31
N CYS A 44 -0.06 -6.36 4.58
CA CYS A 44 1.32 -6.59 5.03
C CYS A 44 2.02 -7.72 4.30
N ARG A 45 1.32 -8.83 4.02
CA ARG A 45 1.89 -9.97 3.29
C ARG A 45 2.33 -9.61 1.87
N GLN A 46 1.58 -8.76 1.17
CA GLN A 46 1.91 -8.36 -0.20
C GLN A 46 3.02 -7.32 -0.21
N VAL A 47 2.96 -6.35 0.71
CA VAL A 47 3.98 -5.31 0.89
C VAL A 47 5.33 -5.95 1.26
N TYR A 48 5.34 -6.84 2.26
CA TYR A 48 6.55 -7.53 2.70
C TYR A 48 7.17 -8.41 1.62
N ARG A 49 6.34 -9.09 0.82
CA ARG A 49 6.82 -9.86 -0.32
C ARG A 49 7.53 -8.97 -1.34
N LEU A 50 7.01 -7.77 -1.63
CA LEU A 50 7.70 -6.83 -2.52
C LEU A 50 9.01 -6.32 -1.88
N ALA A 51 8.98 -5.96 -0.60
CA ALA A 51 10.17 -5.49 0.10
C ALA A 51 11.30 -6.52 0.04
N LEU A 52 11.02 -7.80 0.31
CA LEU A 52 11.99 -8.88 0.19
C LEU A 52 12.58 -9.04 -1.22
N LEU A 53 11.84 -8.67 -2.27
CA LEU A 53 12.34 -8.73 -3.65
C LEU A 53 13.27 -7.57 -4.00
N LEU A 54 13.17 -6.45 -3.27
CA LEU A 54 13.94 -5.24 -3.52
C LEU A 54 15.12 -5.07 -2.56
N ALA A 55 15.00 -5.61 -1.35
CA ALA A 55 15.97 -5.54 -0.28
C ALA A 55 17.23 -6.37 -0.56
N ARG A 56 18.37 -5.95 0.01
CA ARG A 56 19.63 -6.71 -0.10
C ARG A 56 19.70 -7.83 0.93
N ASP A 57 19.11 -7.61 2.10
CA ASP A 57 18.98 -8.55 3.19
C ASP A 57 17.62 -8.42 3.92
N PRO A 58 17.30 -9.30 4.89
CA PRO A 58 16.03 -9.21 5.60
C PRO A 58 15.84 -7.95 6.46
N ALA A 59 16.91 -7.31 6.93
CA ALA A 59 16.82 -6.09 7.74
C ALA A 59 16.39 -4.91 6.85
N ASP A 60 16.98 -4.79 5.66
CA ASP A 60 16.53 -3.84 4.64
C ASP A 60 15.04 -4.01 4.32
N ALA A 61 14.55 -5.25 4.21
CA ALA A 61 13.15 -5.52 3.90
C ALA A 61 12.18 -5.04 5.00
N ASP A 62 12.56 -5.21 6.27
CA ASP A 62 11.80 -4.73 7.41
C ASP A 62 11.76 -3.19 7.44
N ASP A 63 12.88 -2.53 7.14
CA ASP A 63 12.96 -1.06 7.12
C ASP A 63 12.17 -0.47 5.95
N LEU A 64 12.25 -1.05 4.75
CA LEU A 64 11.40 -0.69 3.60
C LEU A 64 9.92 -0.76 3.94
N CYS A 65 9.50 -1.84 4.61
CA CYS A 65 8.10 -1.99 5.02
C CYS A 65 7.69 -0.95 6.04
N ARG A 66 8.53 -0.74 7.06
CA ARG A 66 8.26 0.24 8.12
C ARG A 66 8.10 1.63 7.52
N GLU A 67 9.02 2.05 6.66
CA GLU A 67 8.98 3.36 6.02
C GLU A 67 7.73 3.52 5.15
N ALA A 68 7.40 2.51 4.32
CA ALA A 68 6.20 2.54 3.50
C ALA A 68 4.92 2.70 4.34
N TYR A 69 4.80 2.02 5.48
CA TYR A 69 3.63 2.16 6.36
C TYR A 69 3.61 3.47 7.14
N VAL A 70 4.77 4.02 7.54
CA VAL A 70 4.86 5.34 8.17
C VAL A 70 4.40 6.42 7.20
N ARG A 71 4.86 6.38 5.95
CA ARG A 71 4.38 7.27 4.87
C ARG A 71 2.90 7.08 4.62
N ALA A 72 2.45 5.83 4.52
CA ALA A 72 1.05 5.53 4.30
C ALA A 72 0.12 6.09 5.38
N TRP A 73 0.54 6.10 6.66
CA TRP A 73 -0.23 6.76 7.71
C TRP A 73 -0.29 8.27 7.55
N ARG A 74 0.85 8.92 7.21
CA ARG A 74 0.95 10.38 7.04
C ARG A 74 0.12 10.89 5.86
N GLU A 75 0.12 10.12 4.77
CA GLU A 75 -0.51 10.48 3.49
C GLU A 75 -1.89 9.83 3.31
N ALA A 76 -2.40 9.11 4.32
CA ALA A 76 -3.65 8.36 4.25
C ALA A 76 -4.84 9.23 3.81
N ALA A 77 -4.93 10.46 4.32
CA ALA A 77 -6.01 11.39 4.00
C ALA A 77 -5.98 11.84 2.54
N ASP A 78 -4.80 12.21 2.06
CA ASP A 78 -4.60 12.64 0.67
C ASP A 78 -4.87 11.49 -0.30
N HIS A 79 -4.35 10.29 0.01
CA HIS A 79 -4.58 9.13 -0.84
C HIS A 79 -6.05 8.68 -0.82
N ALA A 80 -6.70 8.65 0.34
CA ALA A 80 -8.11 8.26 0.46
C ALA A 80 -9.04 9.15 -0.36
N ALA A 81 -8.71 10.43 -0.54
CA ALA A 81 -9.46 11.36 -1.37
C ALA A 81 -9.37 11.04 -2.89
N THR A 82 -8.33 10.31 -3.33
CA THR A 82 -8.16 9.95 -4.75
C THR A 82 -9.11 8.84 -5.21
N GLY A 83 -9.57 7.98 -4.29
CA GLY A 83 -10.36 6.79 -4.62
C GLY A 83 -9.57 5.68 -5.34
N LEU A 84 -8.26 5.82 -5.48
CA LEU A 84 -7.39 4.81 -6.11
C LEU A 84 -7.18 3.60 -5.17
N PRO A 85 -6.84 2.42 -5.72
CA PRO A 85 -6.60 1.23 -4.90
C PRO A 85 -5.40 1.42 -3.95
N PRO A 86 -5.59 1.31 -2.62
CA PRO A 86 -4.52 1.53 -1.64
C PRO A 86 -3.32 0.61 -1.81
N ILE A 87 -3.55 -0.62 -2.27
CA ILE A 87 -2.48 -1.59 -2.47
C ILE A 87 -1.52 -1.16 -3.57
N ALA A 88 -2.02 -0.57 -4.66
CA ALA A 88 -1.17 -0.12 -5.75
C ALA A 88 -0.26 1.04 -5.30
N TRP A 89 -0.82 1.94 -4.50
CA TRP A 89 -0.10 3.04 -3.89
C TRP A 89 0.94 2.58 -2.85
N LEU A 90 0.59 1.66 -1.95
CA LEU A 90 1.55 1.05 -1.01
C LEU A 90 2.75 0.42 -1.72
N LEU A 91 2.52 -0.30 -2.81
CA LEU A 91 3.62 -0.88 -3.59
C LEU A 91 4.46 0.19 -4.30
N GLY A 92 3.92 1.38 -4.56
CA GLY A 92 4.66 2.56 -4.99
C GLY A 92 5.59 3.06 -3.88
N LEU A 93 5.04 3.29 -2.68
CA LEU A 93 5.78 3.75 -1.51
C LEU A 93 6.97 2.83 -1.16
N VAL A 94 6.82 1.51 -1.30
CA VAL A 94 7.95 0.57 -1.09
C VAL A 94 9.08 0.78 -2.09
N ARG A 95 8.75 1.10 -3.36
CA ARG A 95 9.77 1.36 -4.39
C ARG A 95 10.46 2.70 -4.15
N GLU A 96 9.71 3.70 -3.71
CA GLU A 96 10.24 5.01 -3.33
C GLU A 96 11.18 4.87 -2.13
N ALA A 97 10.77 4.17 -1.08
CA ALA A 97 11.63 3.87 0.07
C ALA A 97 12.91 3.12 -0.33
N ARG A 98 12.84 2.25 -1.36
CA ARG A 98 14.03 1.56 -1.89
C ARG A 98 14.99 2.50 -2.58
N ALA A 99 14.50 3.48 -3.33
CA ALA A 99 15.33 4.50 -3.94
C ALA A 99 16.05 5.33 -2.87
N ASP A 100 15.32 5.73 -1.83
CA ASP A 100 15.87 6.52 -0.72
C ASP A 100 17.00 5.76 0.02
N LEU A 101 16.87 4.44 0.22
CA LEU A 101 17.93 3.61 0.80
C LEU A 101 19.20 3.54 -0.07
N ASP A 102 19.07 3.61 -1.40
CA ASP A 102 20.25 3.64 -2.29
C ASP A 102 20.97 4.99 -2.20
N ASP A 103 20.25 6.09 -1.99
CA ASP A 103 20.82 7.43 -1.88
C ASP A 103 21.64 7.63 -0.58
N GLU A 104 21.27 7.00 0.54
CA GLU A 104 22.06 7.06 1.78
C GLU A 104 23.38 6.25 1.72
N ALA A 105 23.48 5.31 0.79
CA ALA A 105 24.65 4.44 0.64
C ALA A 105 25.72 5.02 -0.32
N ALA A 106 25.44 6.16 -0.97
CA ALA A 106 26.30 6.80 -1.97
C ALA A 106 27.11 7.98 -1.40
#